data_AF-A0A7K1U8M1-F1
#
_entry.id   AF-A0A7K1U8M1-F1
#
_cell.length_a   1.000
_cell.length_b   1.000
_cell.length_c   1.000
_cell.angle_alpha   90.00
_cell.angle_beta   90.00
_cell.angle_gamma   90.00
#
_symmetry.space_group_name_H-M   'P 1'
#
loop_
_entity.id
_entity.type
_entity.pdbx_description
1 polymer ?
#
loop_
_entity_poly.entity_id
_entity_poly.type
_entity_poly.pdbx_seq_one_letter_code
_entity_poly.pdbx_strand_id
1 'polypeptide(L)'
;MSAAKIMKAGQFVNDKHVTMLRENYKENRWKANSERLGKMDSLSVWYSLDELKQYIETAEAAGADGIRVYFGVYPSTFPENILLEDRQTIVFVATQQKTGQTGKTENKDLYVSTPKGAEIIAFNYGLPCPPACVGDAEIKTSLTRVEKQTVNI
;
A
#
# COMPACT_ATOMS: atom_id res chain seq x y z
N MET A 1 16.86 -28.94 -12.14
CA MET A 1 17.92 -27.98 -11.77
C MET A 1 17.26 -26.77 -11.15
N SER A 2 17.43 -26.54 -9.84
CA SER A 2 16.89 -25.33 -9.20
C SER A 2 17.77 -24.16 -9.63
N ALA A 3 17.30 -23.33 -10.56
CA ALA A 3 17.93 -22.05 -10.82
C ALA A 3 18.03 -21.29 -9.48
N ALA A 4 19.23 -20.86 -9.10
CA ALA A 4 19.41 -20.00 -7.95
C ALA A 4 18.53 -18.76 -8.17
N LYS A 5 17.44 -18.65 -7.42
CA LYS A 5 16.54 -17.51 -7.46
C LYS A 5 17.34 -16.31 -6.98
N ILE A 6 17.80 -15.45 -7.90
CA ILE A 6 18.62 -14.29 -7.56
C ILE A 6 17.75 -13.35 -6.73
N MET A 7 17.99 -13.33 -5.42
CA MET A 7 17.38 -12.38 -4.51
C MET A 7 18.21 -11.10 -4.54
N LYS A 8 17.80 -10.12 -5.38
CA LYS A 8 18.51 -8.83 -5.50
C LYS A 8 18.36 -7.94 -4.25
N ALA A 9 17.21 -7.99 -3.58
CA ALA A 9 16.90 -7.08 -2.46
C ALA A 9 16.05 -7.69 -1.33
N GLY A 10 15.17 -8.66 -1.64
CA GLY A 10 14.28 -9.28 -0.66
C GLY A 10 14.81 -10.61 -0.11
N GLN A 11 14.19 -11.10 0.97
CA GLN A 11 14.41 -12.45 1.49
C GLN A 11 13.14 -13.00 2.16
N PHE A 12 13.01 -14.32 2.23
CA PHE A 12 12.00 -14.95 3.08
C PHE A 12 12.35 -14.73 4.56
N VAL A 13 11.36 -14.39 5.36
CA VAL A 13 11.51 -14.11 6.80
C VAL A 13 10.58 -15.01 7.61
N ASN A 14 10.88 -15.20 8.89
CA ASN A 14 10.07 -16.01 9.80
C ASN A 14 8.99 -15.18 10.54
N ASP A 15 8.12 -15.88 11.24
CA ASP A 15 7.04 -15.36 12.07
C ASP A 15 7.52 -14.38 13.15
N LYS A 16 8.68 -14.65 13.79
CA LYS A 16 9.27 -13.75 14.79
C LYS A 16 9.61 -12.39 14.18
N HIS A 17 10.21 -12.37 13.00
CA HIS A 17 10.54 -11.13 12.29
C HIS A 17 9.27 -10.37 11.90
N VAL A 18 8.28 -11.06 11.34
CA VAL A 18 6.98 -10.47 10.98
C VAL A 18 6.29 -9.86 12.20
N THR A 19 6.24 -10.58 13.31
CA THR A 19 5.62 -10.10 14.56
C THR A 19 6.32 -8.86 15.08
N MET A 20 7.65 -8.88 15.15
CA MET A 20 8.45 -7.73 15.59
C MET A 20 8.17 -6.48 14.74
N LEU A 21 8.13 -6.60 13.41
CA LEU A 21 7.83 -5.46 12.53
C LEU A 21 6.41 -4.91 12.74
N ARG A 22 5.41 -5.79 12.88
CA ARG A 22 4.01 -5.40 13.08
C ARG A 22 3.80 -4.65 14.40
N GLU A 23 4.37 -5.16 15.50
CA GLU A 23 4.24 -4.51 16.80
C GLU A 23 5.04 -3.20 16.86
N ASN A 24 6.25 -3.16 16.29
CA ASN A 24 7.00 -1.91 16.17
C ASN A 24 6.22 -0.85 15.37
N TYR A 25 5.54 -1.25 14.30
CA TYR A 25 4.74 -0.33 13.51
C TYR A 25 3.53 0.22 14.29
N LYS A 26 2.85 -0.66 15.03
CA LYS A 26 1.73 -0.28 15.90
C LYS A 26 2.13 0.79 16.90
N GLU A 27 3.20 0.53 17.64
CA GLU A 27 3.67 1.40 18.72
C GLU A 27 4.27 2.71 18.22
N ASN A 28 5.12 2.64 17.18
CA ASN A 28 5.91 3.81 16.77
C ASN A 28 5.21 4.70 15.74
N ARG A 29 4.13 4.23 15.09
CA ARG A 29 3.47 4.99 13.99
C ARG A 29 1.96 4.95 14.08
N TRP A 30 1.38 3.76 14.07
CA TRP A 30 -0.06 3.61 13.91
C TRP A 30 -0.87 4.24 15.06
N LYS A 31 -0.42 4.09 16.31
CA LYS A 31 -1.13 4.66 17.47
C LYS A 31 -1.24 6.17 17.37
N ALA A 32 -0.10 6.85 17.20
CA ALA A 32 -0.06 8.31 17.05
C ALA A 32 -0.84 8.79 15.81
N ASN A 33 -0.75 8.07 14.69
CA ASN A 33 -1.56 8.38 13.50
C ASN A 33 -3.06 8.26 13.81
N SER A 34 -3.49 7.17 14.43
CA SER A 34 -4.90 6.92 14.73
C SER A 34 -5.47 7.96 15.70
N GLU A 35 -4.70 8.33 16.72
CA GLU A 35 -5.06 9.41 17.66
C GLU A 35 -5.21 10.75 16.93
N ARG A 36 -4.25 11.10 16.06
CA ARG A 36 -4.28 12.32 15.25
C ARG A 36 -5.47 12.35 14.27
N LEU A 37 -5.81 11.22 13.67
CA LEU A 37 -6.92 11.09 12.72
C LEU A 37 -8.29 11.07 13.41
N GLY A 38 -8.35 10.86 14.73
CA GLY A 38 -9.61 10.64 15.46
C GLY A 38 -10.32 9.32 15.13
N LYS A 39 -9.67 8.46 14.32
CA LYS A 39 -10.16 7.15 13.89
C LYS A 39 -8.98 6.20 13.73
N MET A 40 -9.20 4.89 13.85
CA MET A 40 -8.14 3.90 13.59
C MET A 40 -7.56 4.11 12.20
N ASP A 41 -6.24 4.18 12.06
CA ASP A 41 -5.56 4.18 10.76
C ASP A 41 -5.49 2.73 10.20
N SER A 42 -5.06 2.52 8.95
CA SER A 42 -4.87 1.17 8.39
C SER A 42 -3.59 0.53 8.95
N LEU A 43 -3.61 -0.71 9.44
CA LEU A 43 -2.39 -1.43 9.86
C LEU A 43 -1.77 -2.28 8.76
N SER A 44 -2.59 -2.71 7.82
CA SER A 44 -2.19 -3.59 6.72
C SER A 44 -3.15 -3.43 5.55
N VAL A 45 -2.73 -3.88 4.38
CA VAL A 45 -3.57 -3.98 3.18
C VAL A 45 -3.46 -5.40 2.66
N TRP A 46 -4.59 -6.08 2.51
CA TRP A 46 -4.66 -7.42 1.94
C TRP A 46 -4.96 -7.35 0.45
N TYR A 47 -4.35 -8.23 -0.32
CA TYR A 47 -4.62 -8.44 -1.74
C TYR A 47 -4.74 -9.94 -1.97
N SER A 48 -5.58 -10.35 -2.92
CA SER A 48 -5.57 -11.76 -3.32
C SER A 48 -4.29 -12.08 -4.09
N LEU A 49 -3.90 -13.36 -4.09
CA LEU A 49 -2.74 -13.79 -4.87
C LEU A 49 -2.99 -13.60 -6.37
N ASP A 50 -4.22 -13.75 -6.83
CA ASP A 50 -4.54 -13.68 -8.25
C ASP A 50 -4.52 -12.23 -8.76
N GLU A 51 -5.00 -11.28 -7.98
CA GLU A 51 -4.82 -9.84 -8.25
C GLU A 51 -3.34 -9.46 -8.38
N LEU A 52 -2.51 -9.90 -7.44
CA LEU A 52 -1.08 -9.59 -7.46
C LEU A 52 -0.37 -10.26 -8.64
N LYS A 53 -0.72 -11.51 -8.99
CA LYS A 53 -0.20 -12.16 -10.20
C LYS A 53 -0.57 -11.37 -11.45
N GLN A 54 -1.83 -10.99 -11.60
CA GLN A 54 -2.29 -10.22 -12.75
C GLN A 54 -1.54 -8.87 -12.87
N TYR A 55 -1.32 -8.18 -11.75
CA TYR A 55 -0.51 -6.97 -11.74
C TYR A 55 0.95 -7.23 -12.15
N ILE A 56 1.57 -8.29 -11.61
CA ILE A 56 2.94 -8.66 -11.97
C ILE A 56 3.05 -9.00 -13.45
N GLU A 57 2.15 -9.82 -13.99
CA GLU A 57 2.10 -10.17 -15.42
C GLU A 57 1.93 -8.92 -16.30
N THR A 58 1.08 -7.99 -15.88
CA THR A 58 0.89 -6.70 -16.58
C THR A 58 2.18 -5.86 -16.58
N ALA A 59 2.87 -5.79 -15.44
CA ALA A 59 4.13 -5.05 -15.31
C ALA A 59 5.26 -5.69 -16.14
N GLU A 60 5.39 -7.01 -16.11
CA GLU A 60 6.38 -7.76 -16.90
C GLU A 60 6.14 -7.57 -18.41
N ALA A 61 4.89 -7.64 -18.87
CA ALA A 61 4.53 -7.41 -20.27
C ALA A 61 4.92 -6.01 -20.77
N ALA A 62 5.01 -5.03 -19.86
CA ALA A 62 5.47 -3.67 -20.16
C ALA A 62 6.98 -3.46 -20.00
N GLY A 63 7.73 -4.50 -19.65
CA GLY A 63 9.19 -4.48 -19.52
C GLY A 63 9.70 -4.05 -18.14
N ALA A 64 8.88 -4.18 -17.09
CA ALA A 64 9.33 -3.97 -15.71
C ALA A 64 10.30 -5.08 -15.27
N ASP A 65 11.26 -4.73 -14.41
CA ASP A 65 12.23 -5.66 -13.79
C ASP A 65 12.23 -5.59 -12.26
N GLY A 66 11.30 -4.81 -11.70
CA GLY A 66 11.12 -4.65 -10.27
C GLY A 66 9.79 -3.99 -9.94
N ILE A 67 9.46 -4.00 -8.65
CA ILE A 67 8.31 -3.30 -8.10
C ILE A 67 8.79 -2.49 -6.91
N ARG A 68 8.44 -1.20 -6.89
CA ARG A 68 8.56 -0.36 -5.71
C ARG A 68 7.22 -0.32 -4.99
N VAL A 69 7.27 -0.43 -3.67
CA VAL A 69 6.10 -0.24 -2.81
C VAL A 69 6.26 1.09 -2.10
N TYR A 70 5.39 2.04 -2.40
CA TYR A 70 5.32 3.33 -1.72
C TYR A 70 4.35 3.23 -0.54
N PHE A 71 4.70 3.87 0.58
CA PHE A 71 3.73 4.20 1.62
C PHE A 71 2.96 5.45 1.18
N GLY A 72 1.64 5.37 1.17
CA GLY A 72 0.75 6.45 0.74
C GLY A 72 -0.30 6.78 1.79
N VAL A 73 -1.04 7.86 1.55
CA VAL A 73 -2.19 8.30 2.35
C VAL A 73 -3.26 8.75 1.35
N TYR A 74 -4.50 8.28 1.52
CA TYR A 74 -5.61 8.75 0.69
C TYR A 74 -5.96 10.21 1.04
N PRO A 75 -6.53 10.98 0.10
CA PRO A 75 -6.89 12.37 0.36
C PRO A 75 -7.94 12.48 1.47
N SER A 76 -8.01 13.65 2.11
CA SER A 76 -9.02 13.97 3.14
C SER A 76 -10.44 14.07 2.59
N THR A 77 -10.59 14.10 1.27
CA THR A 77 -11.88 13.98 0.59
C THR A 77 -11.71 12.95 -0.51
N PHE A 78 -12.36 11.80 -0.35
CA PHE A 78 -12.19 10.66 -1.24
C PHE A 78 -13.54 10.04 -1.62
N PRO A 79 -14.24 10.66 -2.59
CA PRO A 79 -15.60 10.29 -2.97
C PRO A 79 -15.75 8.82 -3.38
N GLU A 80 -14.69 8.23 -3.93
CA GLU A 80 -14.64 6.83 -4.36
C GLU A 80 -14.83 5.88 -3.17
N ASN A 81 -14.30 6.24 -1.99
CA ASN A 81 -14.48 5.47 -0.77
C ASN A 81 -14.18 6.29 0.49
N ILE A 82 -15.23 6.82 1.10
CA ILE A 82 -15.14 7.62 2.34
C ILE A 82 -14.45 6.89 3.50
N LEU A 83 -14.49 5.54 3.51
CA LEU A 83 -13.86 4.77 4.58
C LEU A 83 -12.34 4.85 4.52
N LEU A 84 -11.77 5.26 3.38
CA LEU A 84 -10.34 5.33 3.16
C LEU A 84 -9.74 6.71 3.41
N GLU A 85 -10.56 7.76 3.56
CA GLU A 85 -10.08 9.13 3.75
C GLU A 85 -9.05 9.25 4.86
N ASP A 86 -7.95 9.95 4.57
CA ASP A 86 -6.78 10.15 5.44
C ASP A 86 -6.08 8.89 5.94
N ARG A 87 -6.54 7.70 5.56
CA ARG A 87 -5.90 6.45 5.97
C ARG A 87 -4.67 6.21 5.14
N GLN A 88 -3.66 5.64 5.79
CA GLN A 88 -2.51 5.15 5.08
C GLN A 88 -2.82 3.92 4.24
N THR A 89 -2.02 3.74 3.20
CA THR A 89 -2.12 2.69 2.20
C THR A 89 -0.74 2.37 1.63
N ILE A 90 -0.68 1.42 0.72
CA ILE A 90 0.52 1.15 -0.08
C ILE A 90 0.18 1.19 -1.57
N VAL A 91 1.12 1.68 -2.37
CA VAL A 91 0.99 1.69 -3.84
C VAL A 91 2.14 0.88 -4.42
N PHE A 92 1.80 -0.18 -5.16
CA PHE A 92 2.77 -0.91 -5.96
C PHE A 92 2.99 -0.14 -7.27
N VAL A 93 4.25 0.05 -7.64
CA VAL A 93 4.64 0.73 -8.88
C VAL A 93 5.68 -0.11 -9.59
N ALA A 94 5.43 -0.44 -10.85
CA ALA A 94 6.36 -1.16 -11.69
C ALA A 94 7.59 -0.29 -11.95
N THR A 95 8.78 -0.89 -11.91
CA THR A 95 10.04 -0.19 -12.16
C THR A 95 10.86 -0.88 -13.23
N GLN A 96 11.72 -0.10 -13.89
CA GLN A 96 12.73 -0.60 -14.82
C GLN A 96 14.09 -0.02 -14.46
N GLN A 97 15.13 -0.85 -14.45
CA GLN A 97 16.51 -0.40 -14.30
C GLN A 97 16.92 0.46 -15.50
N LYS A 98 17.40 1.66 -15.22
CA LYS A 98 17.98 2.55 -16.23
C LYS A 98 19.38 2.96 -15.82
N THR A 99 20.33 2.80 -16.75
CA THR A 99 21.69 3.29 -16.59
C THR A 99 21.76 4.73 -17.10
N GLY A 100 22.00 5.67 -16.19
CA GLY A 100 22.18 7.08 -16.56
C GLY A 100 23.52 7.33 -17.26
N GLN A 101 23.69 8.54 -17.80
CA GLN A 101 24.93 8.96 -18.48
C GLN A 101 26.17 8.90 -17.58
N THR A 102 25.99 8.93 -16.25
CA THR A 102 27.05 8.79 -15.25
C THR A 102 27.42 7.34 -14.93
N GLY A 103 26.82 6.35 -15.62
CA GLY A 103 27.00 4.93 -15.36
C GLY A 103 26.23 4.39 -14.15
N LYS A 104 25.55 5.26 -13.38
CA LYS A 104 24.73 4.85 -12.25
C LYS A 104 23.45 4.17 -12.74
N THR A 105 23.21 2.94 -12.26
CA THR A 105 21.94 2.23 -12.48
C THR A 105 20.95 2.60 -11.39
N GLU A 106 19.74 2.97 -11.78
CA GLU A 106 18.64 3.28 -10.86
C GLU A 106 17.38 2.53 -11.27
N ASN A 107 16.61 2.04 -10.29
CA ASN A 107 15.27 1.52 -10.54
C ASN A 107 14.35 2.74 -10.74
N LYS A 108 13.87 3.01 -11.95
CA LYS A 108 12.97 4.13 -12.25
C LYS A 108 11.54 3.63 -12.38
N ASP A 109 10.58 4.45 -11.99
CA ASP A 109 9.16 4.14 -12.19
C ASP A 109 8.87 4.01 -13.68
N LEU A 110 8.10 2.98 -14.03
CA LEU A 110 7.81 2.62 -15.41
C LEU A 110 6.53 3.32 -15.87
N TYR A 111 6.69 4.13 -16.92
CA TYR A 111 5.59 4.78 -17.62
C TYR A 111 5.42 4.16 -19.01
N VAL A 112 4.18 3.89 -19.41
CA VAL A 112 3.80 3.44 -20.74
C VAL A 112 3.07 4.54 -21.50
N SER A 113 3.25 4.59 -22.81
CA SER A 113 2.53 5.54 -23.65
C SER A 113 1.10 5.06 -23.88
N THR A 114 0.12 5.90 -23.57
CA THR A 114 -1.29 5.67 -23.87
C THR A 114 -1.82 6.76 -24.80
N PRO A 115 -3.00 6.59 -25.44
CA PRO A 115 -3.61 7.66 -26.23
C PRO A 115 -3.89 8.96 -25.45
N LYS A 116 -3.92 8.90 -24.12
CA LYS A 116 -4.17 10.07 -23.24
C LYS A 116 -2.89 10.69 -22.67
N GLY A 117 -1.73 10.11 -22.97
CA GLY A 117 -0.43 10.52 -22.41
C GLY A 117 0.30 9.35 -21.77
N ALA A 118 1.47 9.65 -21.20
CA ALA A 118 2.24 8.68 -20.44
C ALA A 118 1.51 8.35 -19.12
N GLU A 119 1.32 7.06 -18.85
CA GLU A 119 0.68 6.57 -17.63
C GLU A 119 1.60 5.60 -16.89
N ILE A 120 1.49 5.58 -15.57
CA ILE A 120 2.29 4.69 -14.72
C ILE A 120 1.62 3.33 -14.56
N ILE A 121 2.40 2.25 -14.58
CA ILE A 121 1.87 0.93 -14.22
C ILE A 121 1.94 0.79 -12.70
N ALA A 122 0.78 0.87 -12.07
CA ALA A 122 0.64 0.86 -10.62
C ALA A 122 -0.59 0.08 -10.15
N PHE A 123 -0.58 -0.35 -8.88
CA PHE A 123 -1.65 -1.11 -8.25
C PHE A 123 -1.86 -0.67 -6.80
N ASN A 124 -3.13 -0.50 -6.42
CA ASN A 124 -3.57 0.00 -5.11
C ASN A 124 -5.00 -0.55 -4.83
N TYR A 125 -5.73 -0.01 -3.85
CA TYR A 125 -7.10 -0.42 -3.51
C TYR A 125 -7.26 -1.87 -3.05
N GLY A 126 -6.27 -2.44 -2.37
CA GLY A 126 -6.49 -3.69 -1.62
C GLY A 126 -7.47 -3.50 -0.47
N LEU A 127 -7.66 -4.53 0.36
CA LEU A 127 -8.53 -4.48 1.54
C LEU A 127 -7.76 -4.00 2.77
N PRO A 128 -7.90 -2.72 3.19
CA PRO A 128 -7.22 -2.21 4.37
C PRO A 128 -7.83 -2.75 5.66
N CYS A 129 -6.96 -3.04 6.62
CA CYS A 129 -7.31 -3.58 7.91
C CYS A 129 -6.63 -2.77 9.02
N PRO A 130 -7.38 -2.02 9.85
CA PRO A 130 -8.78 -1.59 9.69
C PRO A 130 -9.02 -0.73 8.43
N PRO A 131 -10.27 -0.56 7.95
CA PRO A 131 -11.53 -0.92 8.58
C PRO A 131 -12.09 -2.31 8.19
N ALA A 132 -11.59 -2.98 7.14
CA ALA A 132 -12.27 -4.18 6.61
C ALA A 132 -12.19 -5.42 7.53
N CYS A 133 -11.22 -5.47 8.45
CA CYS A 133 -10.98 -6.62 9.34
C CYS A 133 -11.52 -6.44 10.76
N VAL A 134 -12.03 -5.25 11.08
CA VAL A 134 -12.71 -5.01 12.35
C VAL A 134 -14.19 -5.26 12.10
N GLY A 135 -14.80 -6.20 12.82
CA GLY A 135 -16.21 -6.57 12.59
C GLY A 135 -17.15 -5.37 12.73
N ASP A 136 -18.36 -5.47 12.15
CA ASP A 136 -19.36 -4.40 12.06
C ASP A 136 -19.61 -3.62 13.38
N ALA A 137 -19.40 -4.27 14.53
CA ALA A 137 -19.56 -3.66 15.85
C ALA A 137 -18.57 -2.52 16.12
N GLU A 138 -17.32 -2.62 15.67
CA GLU A 138 -16.31 -1.56 15.89
C GLU A 138 -16.49 -0.39 14.91
N ILE A 139 -16.95 -0.67 13.69
CA ILE A 139 -17.29 0.35 12.68
C ILE A 139 -18.44 1.23 13.18
N LYS A 140 -19.53 0.64 13.72
CA LYS A 140 -20.66 1.38 14.29
C LYS A 140 -20.29 2.21 15.51
N THR A 141 -19.40 1.69 16.36
CA THR A 141 -18.90 2.42 17.54
C THR A 141 -18.02 3.62 17.14
N SER A 142 -17.26 3.48 16.04
CA SER A 142 -16.46 4.57 15.47
C SER A 142 -17.32 5.68 14.87
N LEU A 143 -18.35 5.31 14.08
CA LEU A 143 -19.26 6.25 13.43
C LEU A 143 -20.12 7.03 14.45
N THR A 144 -20.66 6.34 15.45
CA THR A 144 -21.44 6.99 16.52
C THR A 144 -20.61 7.92 17.41
N ARG A 145 -19.29 7.72 17.51
CA ARG A 145 -18.38 8.65 18.21
C ARG A 145 -18.13 9.93 17.41
N VAL A 146 -18.02 9.81 16.07
CA VAL A 146 -17.90 10.97 15.16
C VAL A 146 -19.18 11.79 15.12
N GLU A 147 -20.36 11.15 15.04
CA GLU A 147 -21.65 11.84 15.07
C GLU A 147 -21.91 12.58 16.39
N LYS A 148 -21.49 12.02 17.53
CA LYS A 148 -21.62 12.71 18.82
C LYS A 148 -20.67 13.91 18.99
N GLN A 149 -19.58 13.97 18.22
CA GLN A 149 -18.68 15.13 18.21
C GLN A 149 -19.17 16.25 17.28
N THR A 150 -19.89 15.94 16.20
CA THR A 150 -20.44 16.95 15.29
C THR A 150 -21.75 17.57 15.77
N VAL A 151 -22.48 16.93 16.70
CA VAL A 151 -23.74 17.46 17.27
C VAL A 151 -23.51 18.39 18.47
N ASN A 152 -22.30 18.48 19.02
CA ASN A 152 -21.93 19.38 20.12
C ASN A 152 -21.15 20.62 19.63
N ILE A 153 -21.65 21.29 18.59
CA ILE A 153 -21.26 22.66 18.19
C ILE A 153 -22.54 23.49 18.07
#